data_AF-A0A2N8M977-F1
#
_entry.id   AF-A0A2N8M977-F1
#
_cell.length_a   1.000
_cell.length_b   1.000
_cell.length_c   1.000
_cell.angle_alpha   90.00
_cell.angle_beta   90.00
_cell.angle_gamma   90.00
#
_symmetry.space_group_name_H-M   'P 1'
#
loop_
_entity.id
_entity.type
_entity.pdbx_description
1 polymer ?
#
loop_
_entity_poly.entity_id
_entity_poly.type
_entity_poly.pdbx_seq_one_letter_code
_entity_poly.pdbx_strand_id
1 'polypeptide(L)' 'MWTVKNRGRYDRGKLRYPSDLTDSEWGLVEPLIPPGKRGGGKRTVVMREVVNGLMYILSTGGQWRAIPK' A
#
# COMPACT_ATOMS: atom_id res chain seq x y z
N MET A 1 6.70 19.08 -5.36
CA MET A 1 6.11 20.12 -6.25
C MET A 1 5.56 19.45 -7.50
N TRP A 2 4.31 19.76 -7.89
CA TRP A 2 3.69 19.19 -9.09
C TRP A 2 4.27 19.85 -10.35
N THR A 3 5.05 19.09 -11.12
CA THR A 3 5.67 19.55 -12.37
C THR A 3 5.41 18.53 -13.48
N VAL A 4 5.43 18.95 -14.75
CA VAL A 4 5.21 18.06 -15.91
C VAL A 4 6.14 16.84 -15.86
N LYS A 5 7.41 17.05 -15.50
CA LYS A 5 8.42 15.99 -15.38
C LYS A 5 8.15 14.98 -14.26
N ASN A 6 7.48 15.40 -13.18
CA ASN A 6 7.24 14.55 -12.01
C ASN A 6 5.83 13.94 -11.97
N ARG A 7 4.95 14.25 -12.95
CA ARG A 7 3.58 13.70 -13.01
C ARG A 7 3.58 12.17 -13.06
N GLY A 8 4.45 11.59 -13.90
CA GLY A 8 4.54 10.14 -14.03
C GLY A 8 4.95 9.44 -12.73
N ARG A 9 5.76 10.10 -11.89
CA ARG A 9 6.15 9.56 -10.57
C ARG A 9 4.97 9.53 -9.60
N TYR A 10 4.06 10.50 -9.68
CA TYR A 10 2.89 10.58 -8.80
C TYR A 10 1.62 9.99 -9.44
N ASP A 11 1.72 9.39 -10.62
CA ASP A 11 0.60 8.73 -11.26
C ASP A 11 0.20 7.50 -10.44
N ARG A 12 -1.03 7.54 -9.93
CA ARG A 12 -1.64 6.45 -9.15
C ARG A 12 -2.82 5.82 -9.88
N GLY A 13 -3.05 6.15 -11.16
CA GLY A 13 -4.21 5.68 -11.92
C GLY A 13 -4.26 4.17 -12.18
N LYS A 14 -3.13 3.47 -11.97
CA LYS A 14 -3.02 2.01 -12.13
C LYS A 14 -3.25 1.23 -10.83
N LEU A 15 -3.36 1.93 -9.69
CA LEU A 15 -3.54 1.31 -8.39
C LEU A 15 -5.03 1.02 -8.13
N ARG A 16 -5.30 0.01 -7.32
CA ARG A 16 -6.68 -0.33 -6.94
C ARG A 16 -7.28 0.77 -6.06
N TYR A 17 -6.54 1.21 -5.05
CA TYR A 17 -6.85 2.41 -4.29
C TYR A 17 -5.79 3.49 -4.53
N PRO A 18 -6.16 4.78 -4.60
CA PRO A 18 -5.19 5.88 -4.66
C PRO A 18 -4.23 5.91 -3.46
N SER A 19 -4.61 5.30 -2.33
CA SER A 19 -3.80 5.16 -1.12
C SER A 19 -2.78 4.02 -1.17
N ASP A 20 -2.89 3.09 -2.12
CA ASP A 20 -2.00 1.94 -2.20
C ASP A 20 -0.56 2.36 -2.50
N LEU A 21 0.36 1.46 -2.18
CA LEU A 21 1.77 1.63 -2.53
C LEU A 21 2.05 1.16 -3.95
N THR A 22 2.77 2.01 -4.69
CA THR A 22 3.43 1.61 -5.94
C THR A 22 4.51 0.54 -5.67
N ASP A 23 4.94 -0.18 -6.71
CA ASP A 23 5.98 -1.21 -6.55
C ASP A 23 7.30 -0.63 -6.01
N SER A 24 7.65 0.57 -6.44
CA SER A 24 8.85 1.28 -5.98
C SER A 24 8.75 1.69 -4.51
N GLU A 25 7.58 2.17 -4.06
CA GLU A 25 7.34 2.47 -2.65
C GLU A 25 7.30 1.18 -1.81
N TRP A 26 6.70 0.11 -2.33
CA TRP A 26 6.68 -1.20 -1.68
C TRP A 26 8.10 -1.74 -1.45
N GLY A 27 9.00 -1.60 -2.43
CA GLY A 27 10.39 -2.01 -2.30
C GLY A 27 11.17 -1.32 -1.17
N LEU A 28 10.71 -0.15 -0.70
CA LEU A 28 11.27 0.52 0.48
C LEU A 28 10.70 -0.03 1.79
N VAL A 29 9.44 -0.46 1.78
CA VAL A 29 8.71 -0.90 2.98
C VAL A 29 8.94 -2.38 3.28
N GLU A 30 8.92 -3.22 2.25
CA GLU A 30 9.01 -4.67 2.36
C GLU A 30 10.20 -5.17 3.21
N PRO A 31 11.43 -4.65 3.03
CA PRO A 31 12.59 -5.12 3.82
C PRO A 31 12.50 -4.79 5.31
N LEU A 32 11.65 -3.82 5.69
CA LEU A 32 11.46 -3.42 7.08
C LEU A 32 10.47 -4.32 7.82
N ILE A 33 9.72 -5.14 7.10
CA ILE A 33 8.74 -6.05 7.67
C ILE A 33 9.47 -7.34 8.04
N PRO A 34 9.56 -7.71 9.33
CA PRO A 34 10.22 -8.93 9.72
C PRO A 34 9.47 -10.16 9.18
N PRO A 35 10.21 -11.23 8.87
CA PRO A 35 9.61 -12.49 8.45
C PRO A 35 8.63 -13.01 9.51
N GLY A 36 7.72 -13.88 9.09
CA GLY A 36 6.82 -14.57 10.04
C GLY A 36 7.62 -15.28 11.13
N LYS A 37 7.20 -15.14 12.38
CA LYS A 37 7.85 -15.81 13.51
C LYS A 37 7.79 -17.33 13.34
N ARG A 38 8.81 -18.04 13.86
CA ARG A 38 8.85 -19.50 13.89
C ARG A 38 7.92 -20.02 15.00
N GLY A 39 7.13 -21.04 14.69
CA GLY A 39 6.16 -21.63 15.62
C GLY A 39 4.84 -20.85 15.70
N GLY A 40 3.79 -21.50 16.21
CA GLY A 40 2.44 -20.92 16.28
C GLY A 40 1.76 -20.81 14.91
N GLY A 41 0.75 -19.93 14.82
CA GLY A 41 0.03 -19.67 13.58
C GLY A 41 0.94 -19.01 12.54
N LYS A 42 1.23 -19.72 11.44
CA LYS A 42 2.01 -19.17 10.34
C LYS A 42 1.24 -18.01 9.71
N ARG A 43 1.96 -16.95 9.36
CA ARG A 43 1.41 -15.83 8.58
C ARG A 43 0.97 -16.37 7.22
N THR A 44 -0.32 -16.26 6.92
CA THR A 44 -0.94 -16.69 5.64
C THR A 44 -1.33 -15.53 4.74
N VAL A 45 -1.29 -14.30 5.27
CA VAL A 45 -1.70 -13.09 4.56
C VAL A 45 -0.56 -12.50 3.73
N VAL A 46 -0.91 -11.84 2.63
CA VAL A 46 0.02 -11.05 1.82
C VAL A 46 0.31 -9.73 2.53
N MET A 47 1.56 -9.51 2.96
CA MET A 47 1.92 -8.33 3.76
C MET A 47 1.70 -7.01 3.02
N ARG A 48 1.83 -7.00 1.69
CA ARG A 48 1.51 -5.83 0.87
C ARG A 48 0.07 -5.39 1.04
N GLU A 49 -0.87 -6.33 1.01
CA GLU A 49 -2.28 -6.04 1.18
C GLU A 49 -2.61 -5.54 2.59
N VAL A 50 -1.90 -6.03 3.61
CA VAL A 50 -2.03 -5.51 4.98
C VAL A 50 -1.59 -4.05 5.06
N VAL A 51 -0.46 -3.70 4.44
CA VAL A 51 0.04 -2.32 4.42
C VAL A 51 -0.83 -1.42 3.56
N ASN A 52 -1.30 -1.88 2.40
CA ASN A 52 -2.27 -1.14 1.58
C ASN A 52 -3.54 -0.85 2.37
N GLY A 53 -4.06 -1.83 3.12
CA GLY A 53 -5.20 -1.63 4.02
C GLY A 53 -4.94 -0.60 5.12
N LEU A 54 -3.74 -0.59 5.71
CA LEU A 54 -3.34 0.45 6.66
C LEU A 54 -3.31 1.83 6.00
N MET A 55 -2.70 1.96 4.81
CA MET A 55 -2.64 3.22 4.08
C MET A 55 -4.02 3.73 3.69
N TYR A 56 -4.95 2.84 3.34
CA TYR A 56 -6.35 3.18 3.11
C TYR A 56 -7.00 3.79 4.35
N ILE A 57 -6.84 3.17 5.52
CA ILE A 57 -7.38 3.71 6.78
C ILE A 57 -6.74 5.06 7.10
N LEU A 58 -5.42 5.19 6.98
CA LEU A 58 -4.71 6.44 7.27
C LEU A 58 -5.08 7.58 6.30
N SER A 59 -5.38 7.24 5.04
CA SER A 59 -5.71 8.24 4.01
C SER A 59 -7.18 8.67 4.05
N THR A 60 -8.10 7.78 4.42
CA THR A 60 -9.55 8.00 4.27
C THR A 60 -10.31 7.98 5.60
N GLY A 61 -9.74 7.43 6.66
CA GLY A 61 -10.46 7.12 7.91
C GLY A 61 -11.38 5.90 7.82
N GLY A 62 -11.24 5.05 6.79
CA GLY A 62 -12.08 3.86 6.60
C GLY A 62 -13.41 4.11 5.88
N GLN A 63 -13.46 5.14 5.02
CA GLN A 63 -14.69 5.54 4.35
C GLN A 63 -15.10 4.59 3.23
N TRP A 64 -16.26 3.94 3.36
CA TRP A 64 -16.86 3.07 2.34
C TRP A 64 -16.93 3.67 0.93
N ARG A 65 -17.07 4.99 0.82
CA ARG A 65 -17.11 5.69 -0.48
C ARG A 65 -15.78 5.64 -1.25
N ALA A 66 -14.66 5.40 -0.56
CA ALA A 66 -13.34 5.27 -1.17
C ALA A 66 -13.05 3.85 -1.69
N ILE A 67 -13.98 2.90 -1.51
CA ILE A 67 -13.88 1.57 -2.11
C ILE A 67 -14.10 1.69 -3.63
N PRO A 68 -13.18 1.19 -4.46
CA PRO A 68 -13.33 1.17 -5.91
C PRO A 68 -14.52 0.29 -6.30
N LYS A 69 -15.27 0.74 -7.31
CA LYS A 69 -16.45 0.04 -7.85
C LYS A 69 -16.08 -1.26 -8.54
#